data_AF-A0A3N6FP37-F1
#
_entry.id   AF-A0A3N6FP37-F1
#
_cell.length_a   1.000
_cell.length_b   1.000
_cell.length_c   1.000
_cell.angle_alpha   90.00
_cell.angle_beta   90.00
_cell.angle_gamma   90.00
#
_symmetry.space_group_name_H-M   'P 1'
#
loop_
_entity.id
_entity.type
_entity.pdbx_description
1 polymer ?
#
loop_
_entity_poly.entity_id
_entity_poly.type
_entity_poly.pdbx_seq_one_letter_code
_entity_poly.pdbx_strand_id
1 'polypeptide(L)'
;MLDVLGEHPEAVEADLAHHYPGYGPGGPVAAFWRGEITLRWLRVMVEGLPPDGAAARAVAGHHWTHADWAAVDSQDLLALLFTAFLNANRDPKKPPAPWPEPSWRPGDPLPEDTTAADAEKQAQARAAYERINSQVLPGG
;
A
#
# COMPACT_ATOMS: atom_id res chain seq x y z
N MET A 1 25.65 -27.27 -6.62
CA MET A 1 26.07 -25.87 -6.47
C MET A 1 25.11 -25.26 -5.47
N LEU A 2 25.59 -24.86 -4.28
CA LEU A 2 24.74 -24.22 -3.26
C LEU A 2 24.33 -22.86 -3.79
N ASP A 3 23.03 -22.64 -3.96
CA ASP A 3 22.49 -21.32 -4.29
C ASP A 3 22.50 -20.48 -3.01
N VAL A 4 23.49 -19.60 -2.91
CA VAL A 4 23.73 -18.75 -1.73
C VAL A 4 22.73 -17.60 -1.68
N LEU A 5 22.15 -17.23 -2.83
CA LEU A 5 21.29 -16.06 -2.98
C LEU A 5 19.80 -16.43 -2.95
N GLY A 6 19.47 -17.71 -3.16
CA GLY A 6 18.12 -18.24 -2.99
C GLY A 6 17.18 -17.88 -4.14
N GLU A 7 15.88 -17.89 -3.89
CA GLU A 7 14.83 -17.82 -4.93
C GLU A 7 14.78 -16.48 -5.70
N HIS A 8 15.31 -15.40 -5.13
CA HIS A 8 15.29 -14.05 -5.73
C HIS A 8 16.70 -13.44 -5.76
N PRO A 9 17.63 -13.98 -6.55
CA PRO A 9 19.04 -13.61 -6.49
C PRO A 9 19.28 -12.14 -6.88
N GLU A 10 18.55 -11.60 -7.85
CA GLU A 10 18.68 -10.20 -8.27
C GLU A 10 18.19 -9.22 -7.20
N ALA A 11 17.15 -9.60 -6.46
CA ALA A 11 16.62 -8.78 -5.38
C ALA A 11 17.57 -8.77 -4.18
N VAL A 12 18.17 -9.93 -3.87
CA VAL A 12 19.22 -10.04 -2.84
C VAL A 12 20.47 -9.25 -3.24
N GLU A 13 20.89 -9.31 -4.51
CA GLU A 13 22.01 -8.50 -5.00
C GLU A 13 21.76 -7.00 -4.89
N ALA A 14 20.54 -6.55 -5.23
CA ALA A 14 20.15 -5.15 -5.09
C ALA A 14 20.22 -4.69 -3.63
N ASP A 15 19.70 -5.50 -2.70
CA ASP A 15 19.75 -5.19 -1.27
C ASP A 15 21.18 -5.21 -0.73
N LEU A 16 22.00 -6.18 -1.12
CA LEU A 16 23.40 -6.24 -0.74
C LEU A 16 24.19 -5.01 -1.21
N ALA A 17 23.96 -4.58 -2.46
CA ALA A 17 24.59 -3.38 -2.99
C ALA A 17 24.12 -2.10 -2.28
N HIS A 18 22.84 -2.04 -1.89
CA HIS A 18 22.27 -0.90 -1.18
C HIS A 18 22.76 -0.79 0.27
N HIS A 19 22.73 -1.89 1.01
CA HIS A 19 23.05 -1.90 2.45
C HIS A 19 24.54 -2.05 2.76
N TYR A 20 25.34 -2.55 1.81
CA TYR A 20 26.78 -2.70 1.98
C TYR A 20 27.58 -2.00 0.85
N PRO A 21 27.49 -0.66 0.72
CA PRO A 21 28.13 0.08 -0.37
C PRO A 21 29.67 0.07 -0.32
N GLY A 22 30.27 -0.34 0.81
CA GLY A 22 31.72 -0.37 1.01
C GLY A 22 32.51 -1.34 0.13
N TYR A 23 31.84 -2.22 -0.61
CA TYR A 23 32.47 -3.24 -1.48
C TYR A 23 32.65 -2.80 -2.94
N GLY A 24 32.30 -1.54 -3.25
CA GLY A 24 32.48 -0.95 -4.57
C GLY A 24 31.48 -1.46 -5.63
N PRO A 25 31.79 -1.26 -6.93
CA PRO A 25 30.92 -1.70 -8.02
C PRO A 25 30.62 -3.20 -7.96
N GLY A 26 29.35 -3.57 -8.05
CA GLY A 26 28.88 -4.96 -7.94
C GLY A 26 28.76 -5.48 -6.49
N GLY A 27 29.07 -4.65 -5.49
CA GLY A 27 28.78 -4.91 -4.08
C GLY A 27 29.46 -6.17 -3.50
N PRO A 28 28.91 -6.72 -2.41
CA PRO A 28 29.44 -7.91 -1.73
C PRO A 28 29.57 -9.15 -2.63
N VAL A 29 28.66 -9.34 -3.59
CA VAL A 29 28.71 -10.51 -4.49
C VAL A 29 29.94 -10.45 -5.39
N ALA A 30 30.24 -9.28 -5.97
CA ALA A 30 31.45 -9.12 -6.75
C ALA A 30 32.72 -9.27 -5.88
N ALA A 31 32.71 -8.78 -4.63
CA ALA A 31 33.82 -8.96 -3.70
C ALA A 31 34.08 -10.44 -3.35
N PHE A 32 33.02 -11.25 -3.24
CA PHE A 32 33.15 -12.70 -3.05
C PHE A 32 33.81 -13.37 -4.25
N TRP A 33 33.38 -13.05 -5.47
CA TRP A 33 33.98 -13.60 -6.70
C TRP A 33 35.43 -13.16 -6.92
N ARG A 34 35.82 -11.98 -6.41
CA ARG A 34 37.22 -11.53 -6.38
C ARG A 34 38.06 -12.19 -5.27
N GLY A 35 37.44 -12.92 -4.35
CA GLY A 35 38.11 -13.55 -3.21
C GLY A 35 38.44 -12.60 -2.06
N GLU A 36 37.85 -11.40 -2.04
CA GLU A 36 38.05 -10.39 -0.99
C GLU A 36 37.28 -10.72 0.30
N ILE A 37 36.18 -11.47 0.17
CA ILE A 37 35.38 -11.94 1.30
C ILE A 37 35.12 -13.44 1.22
N THR A 38 34.86 -14.04 2.39
CA THR A 38 34.53 -15.46 2.49
C THR A 38 33.07 -15.73 2.19
N LEU A 39 32.76 -16.96 1.75
CA LEU A 39 31.38 -17.43 1.59
C LEU A 39 30.56 -17.31 2.88
N ARG A 40 31.19 -17.58 4.03
CA ARG A 40 30.55 -17.43 5.35
C ARG A 40 30.12 -15.98 5.59
N TRP A 41 30.97 -15.02 5.22
CA TRP A 41 30.66 -13.61 5.41
C TRP A 41 29.56 -13.13 4.48
N LEU A 42 29.58 -13.56 3.21
CA LEU A 42 28.48 -13.29 2.28
C LEU A 42 27.14 -13.84 2.81
N ARG A 43 27.13 -15.07 3.35
CA ARG A 43 25.93 -15.65 3.97
C ARG A 43 25.41 -14.81 5.15
N VAL A 44 26.30 -14.31 6.00
CA VAL A 44 25.91 -13.45 7.14
C VAL A 44 25.26 -12.14 6.66
N MET A 45 25.74 -11.56 5.56
CA MET A 45 25.14 -10.35 4.99
C MET A 45 23.75 -10.62 4.42
N VAL A 46 23.59 -11.73 3.70
CA VAL A 46 22.28 -12.15 3.16
C VAL A 46 21.28 -12.39 4.29
N GLU A 47 21.68 -13.11 5.34
CA GLU A 47 20.84 -13.37 6.53
C GLU A 47 20.58 -12.09 7.36
N GLY A 48 21.44 -11.08 7.24
CA GLY A 48 21.34 -9.81 7.94
C GLY A 48 20.62 -8.71 7.15
N LEU A 49 20.09 -9.01 5.96
CA LEU A 49 19.30 -8.05 5.18
C LEU A 49 18.03 -7.65 5.95
N PRO A 50 17.61 -6.38 5.84
CA PRO A 50 16.44 -5.91 6.57
C PRO A 50 15.14 -6.47 5.98
N PRO A 51 14.08 -6.60 6.79
CA PRO A 51 12.83 -7.25 6.41
C PRO A 51 11.96 -6.43 5.45
N ASP A 52 12.38 -5.22 5.07
CA ASP A 52 11.70 -4.31 4.15
C ASP A 52 12.46 -4.11 2.82
N GLY A 53 13.56 -4.84 2.62
CA GLY A 53 14.39 -4.81 1.41
C GLY A 53 13.68 -5.33 0.16
N ALA A 54 14.32 -5.16 -1.00
CA ALA A 54 13.86 -5.70 -2.28
C ALA A 54 13.63 -7.21 -2.25
N ALA A 55 14.48 -7.98 -1.56
CA ALA A 55 14.31 -9.42 -1.40
C ALA A 55 13.03 -9.74 -0.61
N ALA A 56 12.77 -9.02 0.48
CA ALA A 56 11.55 -9.20 1.27
C ALA A 56 10.30 -8.84 0.46
N ARG A 57 10.34 -7.77 -0.34
CA ARG A 57 9.25 -7.38 -1.25
C ARG A 57 9.02 -8.41 -2.37
N ALA A 58 10.09 -9.00 -2.90
CA ALA A 58 9.98 -10.04 -3.92
C ALA A 58 9.26 -11.28 -3.39
N VAL A 59 9.60 -11.72 -2.17
CA VAL A 59 8.91 -12.84 -1.50
C VAL A 59 7.46 -12.50 -1.16
N ALA A 60 7.20 -11.30 -0.63
CA ALA A 60 5.85 -10.88 -0.26
C ALA A 60 4.94 -10.63 -1.47
N GLY A 61 5.51 -10.37 -2.65
CA GLY A 61 4.78 -9.97 -3.86
C GLY A 61 4.22 -8.53 -3.78
N HIS A 62 4.53 -7.79 -2.71
CA HIS A 62 4.07 -6.42 -2.50
C HIS A 62 5.07 -5.63 -1.66
N HIS A 63 4.92 -4.30 -1.65
CA HIS A 63 5.81 -3.40 -0.91
C HIS A 63 5.30 -3.02 0.49
N TRP A 64 4.09 -3.43 0.87
CA TRP A 64 3.51 -3.07 2.16
C TRP A 64 4.28 -3.66 3.34
N THR A 65 4.57 -2.80 4.29
CA THR A 65 5.11 -3.11 5.61
C THR A 65 3.99 -3.33 6.61
N HIS A 66 4.31 -3.83 7.81
CA HIS A 66 3.34 -3.91 8.91
C HIS A 66 2.72 -2.56 9.28
N ALA A 67 3.45 -1.45 9.09
CA ALA A 67 2.92 -0.13 9.35
C ALA A 67 1.81 0.25 8.34
N ASP A 68 1.97 -0.14 7.08
CA ASP A 68 0.96 0.10 6.04
C ASP A 68 -0.33 -0.67 6.32
N TRP A 69 -0.19 -1.96 6.68
CA TRP A 69 -1.32 -2.78 7.14
C TRP A 69 -2.04 -2.16 8.34
N ALA A 70 -1.30 -1.76 9.37
CA ALA A 70 -1.87 -1.16 10.56
C ALA A 70 -2.55 0.18 10.29
N ALA A 71 -2.01 0.99 9.37
CA ALA A 71 -2.60 2.27 8.98
C ALA A 71 -3.96 2.07 8.30
N VAL A 72 -4.04 1.11 7.38
CA VAL A 72 -5.25 0.76 6.62
C VAL A 72 -6.32 0.16 7.54
N ASP A 73 -5.94 -0.74 8.43
CA ASP A 73 -6.86 -1.28 9.45
C ASP A 73 -7.38 -0.20 10.39
N SER A 74 -6.52 0.76 10.77
CA SER A 74 -6.92 1.89 11.61
C SER A 74 -7.90 2.81 10.89
N GLN A 75 -7.68 3.07 9.60
CA GLN A 75 -8.59 3.86 8.76
C GLN A 75 -9.96 3.17 8.66
N ASP A 76 -10.00 1.87 8.38
CA ASP A 76 -11.24 1.11 8.28
C ASP A 76 -12.01 1.13 9.61
N LEU A 77 -11.32 0.93 10.72
CA LEU A 77 -11.93 0.98 12.05
C LEU A 77 -12.49 2.37 12.37
N LEU A 78 -11.77 3.44 12.01
CA LEU A 78 -12.26 4.81 12.18
C LEU A 78 -13.50 5.08 11.32
N ALA A 79 -13.53 4.60 10.08
CA ALA A 79 -14.69 4.75 9.21
C ALA A 79 -15.92 4.02 9.76
N LEU A 80 -15.73 2.80 10.30
CA LEU A 80 -16.78 2.03 10.96
C LEU A 80 -17.31 2.76 12.20
N LEU A 81 -16.42 3.23 13.08
CA LEU A 81 -16.80 3.97 14.29
C LEU A 81 -17.55 5.25 13.95
N PHE A 82 -17.09 5.99 12.96
CA PHE A 82 -17.75 7.21 12.50
C PHE A 82 -19.15 6.93 11.96
N THR A 83 -19.30 5.88 11.14
CA THR A 83 -20.60 5.48 10.59
C THR A 83 -21.55 5.00 11.68
N ALA A 84 -21.03 4.25 12.66
CA ALA A 84 -21.80 3.81 13.82
C ALA A 84 -22.30 5.01 14.64
N PHE A 85 -21.43 5.99 14.87
CA PHE A 85 -21.77 7.22 15.56
C PHE A 85 -22.84 8.02 14.80
N LEU A 86 -22.69 8.18 13.48
CA LEU A 86 -23.69 8.84 12.65
C LEU A 86 -25.05 8.14 12.71
N ASN A 87 -25.06 6.82 12.58
CA ASN A 87 -26.28 6.02 12.61
C ASN A 87 -26.96 6.05 13.99
N ALA A 88 -26.18 6.04 15.07
CA ALA A 88 -26.72 6.14 16.43
C ALA A 88 -27.38 7.51 16.72
N ASN A 89 -26.91 8.58 16.08
CA ASN A 89 -27.41 9.95 16.28
C ASN A 89 -28.37 10.43 15.17
N ARG A 90 -28.76 9.54 14.25
CA ARG A 90 -29.63 9.86 13.13
C ARG A 90 -31.10 9.75 13.53
N ASP A 91 -31.95 10.55 12.88
CA ASP A 91 -33.41 10.44 13.02
C ASP A 91 -33.87 9.00 12.71
N PRO A 92 -34.58 8.31 13.63
CA PRO A 92 -35.03 6.93 13.46
C PRO A 92 -35.90 6.70 12.22
N LYS A 93 -36.53 7.75 11.68
CA LYS A 93 -37.37 7.66 10.47
C LYS A 93 -36.56 7.65 9.17
N LYS A 94 -35.27 8.00 9.23
CA LYS A 94 -34.38 8.01 8.06
C LYS A 94 -33.63 6.67 7.98
N PRO A 95 -33.46 6.07 6.79
CA PRO A 95 -32.73 4.81 6.64
C PRO A 95 -31.29 4.96 7.14
N PRO A 96 -30.63 3.96 7.74
CA PRO A 96 -29.25 4.10 8.19
C PRO A 96 -28.31 4.45 7.04
N ALA A 97 -27.24 5.18 7.33
CA ALA A 97 -26.12 5.33 6.42
C ALA A 97 -25.50 3.94 6.16
N PRO A 98 -25.10 3.65 4.91
CA PRO A 98 -24.46 2.39 4.57
C PRO A 98 -23.14 2.25 5.33
N TRP A 99 -22.82 1.03 5.73
CA TRP A 99 -21.51 0.74 6.32
C TRP A 99 -20.42 0.87 5.27
N PRO A 100 -19.24 1.39 5.64
CA PRO A 100 -18.11 1.50 4.73
C PRO A 100 -17.60 0.10 4.37
N GLU A 101 -17.17 -0.05 3.12
CA GLU A 101 -16.46 -1.23 2.66
C GLU A 101 -14.99 -1.17 3.14
N PRO A 102 -14.33 -2.34 3.35
CA PRO A 102 -12.92 -2.39 3.65
C PRO A 102 -12.09 -1.69 2.56
N SER A 103 -11.05 -0.97 2.97
CA SER A 103 -10.11 -0.39 2.03
C SER A 103 -9.29 -1.46 1.30
N TRP A 104 -8.80 -1.11 0.11
CA TRP A 104 -8.01 -2.00 -0.73
C TRP A 104 -6.72 -2.45 -0.04
N ARG A 105 -6.39 -3.74 -0.17
CA ARG A 105 -5.15 -4.34 0.33
C ARG A 105 -4.39 -5.09 -0.77
N PRO A 106 -3.07 -5.32 -0.62
CA PRO A 106 -2.33 -6.20 -1.50
C PRO A 106 -2.97 -7.59 -1.54
N GLY A 107 -3.28 -8.07 -2.75
CA GLY A 107 -4.01 -9.32 -2.98
C GLY A 107 -5.46 -9.11 -3.40
N ASP A 108 -6.04 -7.94 -3.11
CA ASP A 108 -7.33 -7.56 -3.65
C ASP A 108 -7.20 -7.15 -5.12
N PRO A 109 -8.24 -7.36 -5.95
CA PRO A 109 -8.26 -6.80 -7.29
C PRO A 109 -8.04 -5.30 -7.21
N LEU A 110 -7.20 -4.75 -8.10
CA LEU A 110 -7.00 -3.30 -8.15
C LEU A 110 -8.37 -2.63 -8.28
N PRO A 111 -8.64 -1.57 -7.49
CA PRO A 111 -9.87 -0.82 -7.65
C PRO A 111 -9.91 -0.33 -9.09
N GLU A 112 -11.06 -0.49 -9.76
CA GLU A 112 -11.29 0.27 -10.98
C GLU A 112 -11.08 1.75 -10.65
N ASP A 113 -10.39 2.50 -11.51
CA ASP A 113 -10.13 3.92 -11.26
C ASP A 113 -11.44 4.70 -11.42
N THR A 114 -12.30 4.63 -10.40
CA THR A 114 -13.61 5.29 -10.37
C THR A 114 -13.50 6.77 -10.06
N THR A 115 -12.30 7.29 -9.83
CA THR A 115 -12.06 8.70 -9.47
C THR A 115 -12.70 9.67 -10.46
N ALA A 116 -12.62 9.37 -11.77
CA ALA A 116 -13.28 10.12 -12.82
C ALA A 116 -14.81 9.98 -12.77
N ALA A 117 -15.33 8.76 -12.55
CA ALA A 117 -16.75 8.48 -12.48
C ALA A 117 -17.42 9.09 -11.24
N ASP A 118 -16.72 9.13 -10.11
CA ASP A 118 -17.19 9.72 -8.86
C ASP A 118 -17.13 11.25 -8.91
N ALA A 119 -16.13 11.83 -9.57
CA ALA A 119 -16.09 13.26 -9.86
C ALA A 119 -17.25 13.70 -10.77
N GLU A 120 -17.56 12.91 -11.81
CA GLU A 120 -18.73 13.15 -12.68
C GLU A 120 -20.05 13.06 -11.91
N LYS A 121 -20.23 12.04 -11.06
CA LYS A 121 -21.42 11.92 -10.21
C LYS A 121 -21.58 13.12 -9.27
N GLN A 122 -20.49 13.60 -8.66
CA GLN A 122 -20.53 14.79 -7.81
C GLN A 122 -20.88 16.06 -8.59
N ALA A 123 -20.33 16.23 -9.79
CA ALA A 123 -20.67 17.35 -10.66
C ALA A 123 -22.15 17.31 -11.09
N GLN A 124 -22.67 16.14 -11.45
CA GLN A 124 -24.08 15.93 -11.79
C GLN A 124 -24.99 16.21 -10.59
N ALA A 125 -24.61 15.77 -9.39
CA ALA A 125 -25.37 16.05 -8.16
C ALA A 125 -25.43 17.56 -7.85
N ARG A 126 -24.32 18.29 -8.03
CA ARG A 126 -24.28 19.76 -7.89
C ARG A 126 -25.16 20.46 -8.93
N ALA A 127 -25.05 20.08 -10.19
CA ALA A 127 -25.86 20.64 -11.28
C ALA A 127 -27.36 20.34 -11.09
N ALA A 128 -27.71 19.15 -10.61
CA ALA A 128 -29.09 18.80 -10.28
C ALA A 128 -29.63 19.65 -9.13
N TYR A 129 -28.83 19.87 -8.09
CA TYR A 129 -29.19 20.74 -6.97
C TYR A 129 -29.39 22.20 -7.40
N GLU A 130 -28.50 22.75 -8.23
CA GLU A 130 -28.62 24.11 -8.78
C GLU A 130 -29.86 24.27 -9.66
N ARG A 131 -30.21 23.25 -10.45
CA ARG A 131 -31.44 23.23 -11.25
C ARG A 131 -32.69 23.25 -10.37
N ILE A 132 -32.69 22.46 -9.29
CA ILE A 132 -33.82 22.44 -8.35
C ILE A 132 -33.93 23.80 -7.65
N ASN A 133 -32.81 24.36 -7.20
CA ASN A 133 -32.80 25.65 -6.49
C ASN A 133 -33.31 26.81 -7.37
N SER A 134 -32.93 26.83 -8.65
CA SER A 134 -33.41 27.85 -9.60
C SER A 134 -34.89 27.73 -9.97
N GLN A 135 -35.52 26.57 -9.75
CA GLN A 135 -36.96 26.37 -9.95
C GLN A 135 -37.80 26.73 -8.71
N VAL A 136 -37.20 26.71 -7.52
CA VAL A 136 -37.90 26.88 -6.24
C VAL A 136 -37.78 28.32 -5.69
N LEU A 137 -36.72 29.05 -6.04
CA LEU A 137 -36.59 30.47 -5.69
C LEU A 137 -37.28 31.34 -6.75
N PRO A 138 -38.38 32.05 -6.42
CA PRO A 138 -38.96 33.01 -7.34
C PRO A 138 -37.95 34.14 -7.56
N GLY A 139 -37.69 34.48 -8.83
CA GLY A 139 -36.95 35.69 -9.19
C GLY A 139 -37.55 36.90 -8.46
N GLY A 140 -36.68 37.74 -7.89
CA GLY A 140 -37.07 38.98 -7.23
C GLY A 140 -37.84 39.94 -8.13
#